data_AF-A0A7J3MLH9-F1
#
_entry.id   AF-A0A7J3MLH9-F1
#
_cell.length_a   1.000
_cell.length_b   1.000
_cell.length_c   1.000
_cell.angle_alpha   90.00
_cell.angle_beta   90.00
_cell.angle_gamma   90.00
#
_symmetry.space_group_name_H-M   'P 1'
#
loop_
_entity.id
_entity.type
_entity.pdbx_description
1 polymer ?
#
loop_
_entity_poly.entity_id
_entity_poly.type
_entity_poly.pdbx_seq_one_letter_code
_entity_poly.pdbx_strand_id
1 'polypeptide(L)'
;MPVCPIDTGRYGSAEVRRIFDEENRLQKMLDVEAALAEALAEVGEIPREAALTIRSKAVSSIVTVDKIKEREKITKHDIAAMVEVLSEECREYGEYVHWGATSNDITDTALALQLKEALSIIGKKLASIIETLCEMAAKYENLIMPGRTHGQHAIPITLGFKFAVYAAELARNYERMLQLSKRVLKGKMSGAVGTMAALGDKALLIEDKTMSKLGLEPVEIATQVVCRDRLAELVLWTALLGSSLERIAVEVRNLQRTEIMEVAEGFGEQQRGSSTMPQKQNPVDSEKVSGLAKLLRGMVIPALENISLWHERDLSNSSNERFTIPLSMIIIDEMLTTMENVLRNLRVYPENMAKNLDLTKGRIMSEAVMMRLARKGMGRKKAYETVRRLSRKALANNKSFLEVLEEDPEVAKYIGREELIELMNPKNYLGKYREIIARATSYAMSKISAGFKV
;
A
#
# COMPACT_ATOMS: atom_id res chain seq x y z
N MET A 1 -4.01 -2.91 -30.59
CA MET A 1 -3.11 -2.66 -29.45
C MET A 1 -3.98 -2.37 -28.25
N PRO A 2 -3.68 -2.94 -27.07
CA PRO A 2 -4.39 -2.53 -25.86
C PRO A 2 -4.07 -1.06 -25.55
N VAL A 3 -5.07 -0.32 -25.07
CA VAL A 3 -4.92 1.09 -24.69
C VAL A 3 -4.31 1.20 -23.29
N CYS A 4 -4.70 0.31 -22.38
CA CYS A 4 -4.19 0.29 -21.01
C CYS A 4 -3.02 -0.72 -20.87
N PRO A 5 -1.87 -0.32 -20.28
CA PRO A 5 -0.74 -1.26 -20.10
C PRO A 5 -1.05 -2.44 -19.16
N ILE A 6 -2.10 -2.34 -18.34
CA ILE A 6 -2.55 -3.43 -17.48
C ILE A 6 -3.06 -4.61 -18.33
N ASP A 7 -3.70 -4.33 -19.46
CA ASP A 7 -4.28 -5.34 -20.37
C ASP A 7 -3.18 -6.18 -21.04
N THR A 8 -1.99 -5.60 -21.28
CA THR A 8 -0.82 -6.35 -21.80
C THR A 8 -0.10 -7.14 -20.71
N GLY A 9 -0.57 -7.06 -19.47
CA GLY A 9 0.07 -7.66 -18.32
C GLY A 9 1.30 -6.91 -17.80
N ARG A 10 1.49 -5.63 -18.18
CA ARG A 10 2.67 -4.83 -17.79
C ARG A 10 2.69 -4.52 -16.29
N TYR A 11 1.53 -4.33 -15.69
CA TYR A 11 1.38 -3.97 -14.28
C TYR A 11 0.34 -4.86 -13.59
N GLY A 12 0.63 -5.19 -12.34
CA GLY A 12 -0.17 -6.04 -11.46
C GLY A 12 0.18 -7.52 -11.65
N SER A 13 -0.06 -8.32 -10.62
CA SER A 13 0.02 -9.77 -10.75
C SER A 13 -1.13 -10.31 -11.60
N ALA A 14 -0.92 -11.47 -12.23
CA ALA A 14 -1.98 -12.16 -12.95
C ALA A 14 -3.18 -12.49 -12.05
N GLU A 15 -2.92 -12.80 -10.77
CA GLU A 15 -3.93 -13.09 -9.76
C GLU A 15 -4.84 -11.87 -9.50
N VAL A 16 -4.28 -10.69 -9.20
CA VAL A 16 -5.08 -9.49 -8.94
C VAL A 16 -5.74 -8.95 -10.21
N ARG A 17 -5.11 -9.07 -11.39
CA ARG A 17 -5.77 -8.72 -12.65
C ARG A 17 -6.99 -9.59 -12.92
N ARG A 18 -6.87 -10.91 -12.70
CA ARG A 18 -7.97 -11.86 -12.89
C ARG A 18 -9.17 -11.53 -12.00
N ILE A 19 -8.93 -11.02 -10.79
CA ILE A 19 -10.03 -10.62 -9.89
C ILE A 19 -10.95 -9.59 -10.55
N PHE A 20 -10.38 -8.65 -11.32
CA PHE A 20 -11.11 -7.54 -11.94
C PHE A 20 -11.38 -7.73 -13.43
N ASP A 21 -11.10 -8.90 -14.01
CA ASP A 21 -11.49 -9.18 -15.38
C ASP A 21 -13.01 -9.35 -15.51
N GLU A 22 -13.51 -9.28 -16.75
CA GLU A 22 -14.95 -9.35 -17.03
C GLU A 22 -15.55 -10.71 -16.60
N GLU A 23 -14.78 -11.78 -16.72
CA GLU A 23 -15.22 -13.14 -16.43
C GLU A 23 -15.41 -13.36 -14.93
N ASN A 24 -14.43 -12.97 -14.10
CA ASN A 24 -14.55 -13.07 -12.65
C ASN A 24 -15.59 -12.09 -12.12
N ARG A 25 -15.68 -10.87 -12.68
CA ARG A 25 -16.75 -9.93 -12.32
C ARG A 25 -18.12 -10.53 -12.58
N LEU A 26 -18.31 -11.15 -13.75
CA LEU A 26 -19.54 -11.88 -14.07
C LEU A 26 -19.80 -13.01 -13.08
N GLN A 27 -18.80 -13.84 -12.81
CA GLN A 27 -18.95 -14.92 -11.83
C GLN A 27 -19.38 -14.39 -10.46
N LYS A 28 -18.83 -13.26 -9.98
CA LYS A 28 -19.27 -12.66 -8.71
C LYS A 28 -20.70 -12.16 -8.74
N MET A 29 -21.17 -11.63 -9.86
CA MET A 29 -22.58 -11.23 -10.02
C MET A 29 -23.49 -12.45 -10.00
N LEU A 30 -23.10 -13.53 -10.70
CA LEU A 30 -23.83 -14.80 -10.70
C LEU A 30 -23.85 -15.47 -9.30
N ASP A 31 -22.74 -15.40 -8.56
CA ASP A 31 -22.66 -15.89 -7.18
C ASP A 31 -23.70 -15.18 -6.28
N VAL A 32 -23.91 -13.87 -6.47
CA VAL A 32 -24.91 -13.08 -5.74
C VAL A 32 -26.33 -13.49 -6.11
N GLU A 33 -26.63 -13.63 -7.41
CA GLU A 33 -27.95 -14.12 -7.89
C GLU A 33 -28.27 -15.51 -7.32
N ALA A 34 -27.30 -16.41 -7.33
CA ALA A 34 -27.47 -17.74 -6.78
C ALA A 34 -27.70 -17.71 -5.26
N ALA A 35 -26.95 -16.90 -4.53
CA ALA A 35 -27.12 -16.75 -3.08
C ALA A 35 -28.50 -16.16 -2.72
N LEU A 36 -28.98 -15.19 -3.52
CA LEU A 36 -30.31 -14.61 -3.37
C LEU A 36 -31.41 -15.66 -3.60
N ALA A 37 -31.33 -16.42 -4.69
CA ALA A 37 -32.30 -17.48 -4.98
C ALA A 37 -32.35 -18.54 -3.88
N GLU A 38 -31.18 -18.97 -3.37
CA GLU A 38 -31.11 -19.90 -2.24
C GLU A 38 -31.74 -19.30 -0.96
N ALA A 39 -31.49 -18.03 -0.66
CA ALA A 39 -32.08 -17.36 0.50
C ALA A 39 -33.60 -17.26 0.38
N LEU A 40 -34.12 -16.89 -0.79
CA LEU A 40 -35.55 -16.83 -1.09
C LEU A 40 -36.24 -18.19 -0.94
N ALA A 41 -35.61 -19.27 -1.40
CA ALA A 41 -36.14 -20.62 -1.23
C ALA A 41 -36.15 -21.05 0.24
N GLU A 42 -35.12 -20.71 1.02
CA GLU A 42 -35.07 -21.03 2.45
C GLU A 42 -36.18 -20.34 3.26
N VAL A 43 -36.63 -19.16 2.81
CA VAL A 43 -37.73 -18.43 3.46
C VAL A 43 -39.10 -18.70 2.83
N GLY A 44 -39.15 -19.57 1.81
CA GLY A 44 -40.37 -20.01 1.13
C GLY A 44 -40.99 -18.99 0.17
N GLU A 45 -40.22 -18.02 -0.33
CA GLU A 45 -40.70 -17.07 -1.35
C GLU A 45 -40.68 -17.67 -2.76
N ILE A 46 -39.75 -18.59 -3.04
CA ILE A 46 -39.64 -19.28 -4.33
C ILE A 46 -39.53 -20.80 -4.14
N PRO A 47 -39.86 -21.62 -5.16
CA PRO A 47 -39.66 -23.07 -5.10
C PRO A 47 -38.20 -23.45 -4.90
N ARG A 48 -37.94 -24.53 -4.15
CA ARG A 48 -36.57 -25.01 -3.90
C ARG A 48 -35.86 -25.45 -5.18
N GLU A 49 -36.62 -26.04 -6.10
CA GLU A 49 -36.18 -26.47 -7.42
C GLU A 49 -35.71 -25.28 -8.27
N ALA A 50 -36.33 -24.11 -8.11
CA ALA A 50 -35.91 -22.88 -8.77
C ALA A 50 -34.52 -22.46 -8.27
N ALA A 51 -34.32 -22.40 -6.95
CA ALA A 51 -33.02 -22.04 -6.37
C ALA A 51 -31.90 -23.00 -6.77
N LEU A 52 -32.17 -24.32 -6.76
CA LEU A 52 -31.20 -25.33 -7.20
C LEU A 52 -30.85 -25.16 -8.67
N THR A 53 -31.84 -24.88 -9.52
CA THR A 53 -31.62 -24.64 -10.95
C THR A 53 -30.78 -23.39 -11.16
N ILE A 54 -31.17 -22.25 -10.57
CA ILE A 54 -30.45 -20.98 -10.68
C ILE A 54 -29.01 -21.14 -10.22
N ARG A 55 -28.75 -21.77 -9.07
CA ARG A 55 -27.38 -22.04 -8.57
C ARG A 55 -26.55 -22.84 -9.57
N SER A 56 -27.14 -23.86 -10.20
CA SER A 56 -26.42 -24.70 -11.18
C SER A 56 -26.11 -23.97 -12.49
N LYS A 57 -26.92 -22.96 -12.85
CA LYS A 57 -26.78 -22.16 -14.08
C LYS A 57 -25.98 -20.89 -13.90
N ALA A 58 -25.88 -20.39 -12.67
CA ALA A 58 -25.11 -19.22 -12.26
C ALA A 58 -23.59 -19.47 -12.25
N VAL A 59 -23.07 -19.95 -13.38
CA VAL A 59 -21.64 -20.16 -13.62
C VAL A 59 -21.26 -19.54 -14.97
N SER A 60 -20.11 -18.88 -15.01
CA SER A 60 -19.68 -18.09 -16.17
C SER A 60 -19.40 -18.93 -17.43
N SER A 61 -19.18 -20.24 -17.24
CA SER A 61 -19.10 -21.22 -18.34
C SER A 61 -20.43 -21.46 -19.08
N ILE A 62 -21.58 -21.13 -18.46
CA ILE A 62 -22.92 -21.24 -19.04
C ILE A 62 -23.42 -19.85 -19.45
N VAL A 63 -23.41 -18.91 -18.51
CA VAL A 63 -23.74 -17.50 -18.73
C VAL A 63 -22.43 -16.77 -19.04
N THR A 64 -22.09 -16.66 -20.31
CA THR A 64 -20.79 -16.12 -20.75
C THR A 64 -20.83 -14.61 -20.99
N VAL A 65 -19.67 -13.96 -20.87
CA VAL A 65 -19.49 -12.52 -21.18
C VAL A 65 -19.98 -12.19 -22.60
N ASP A 66 -19.70 -13.04 -23.58
CA ASP A 66 -20.12 -12.81 -24.97
C ASP A 66 -21.65 -12.82 -25.14
N LYS A 67 -22.35 -13.78 -24.49
CA LYS A 67 -23.83 -13.81 -24.51
C LYS A 67 -24.41 -12.52 -23.94
N ILE A 68 -23.82 -12.03 -22.83
CA ILE A 68 -24.26 -10.79 -22.20
C ILE A 68 -24.01 -9.59 -23.10
N LYS A 69 -22.84 -9.48 -23.73
CA LYS A 69 -22.52 -8.38 -24.65
C LYS A 69 -23.45 -8.34 -25.86
N GLU A 70 -23.80 -9.49 -26.42
CA GLU A 70 -24.80 -9.55 -27.50
C GLU A 70 -26.18 -9.09 -27.01
N ARG A 71 -26.59 -9.50 -25.81
CA ARG A 71 -27.87 -9.07 -25.23
C ARG A 71 -27.88 -7.59 -24.87
N GLU A 72 -26.78 -7.06 -24.35
CA GLU A 72 -26.61 -5.65 -23.96
C GLU A 72 -26.78 -4.70 -25.15
N LYS A 73 -26.47 -5.14 -26.38
CA LYS A 73 -26.74 -4.35 -27.59
C LYS A 73 -28.22 -4.01 -27.74
N ILE A 74 -29.11 -4.88 -27.24
CA ILE A 74 -30.56 -4.74 -27.26
C ILE A 74 -31.04 -4.01 -26.00
N THR A 75 -30.70 -4.53 -24.82
CA THR A 75 -31.21 -4.00 -23.54
C THR A 75 -30.65 -2.63 -23.18
N LYS A 76 -29.48 -2.27 -23.72
CA LYS A 76 -28.69 -1.08 -23.34
C LYS A 76 -28.41 -1.00 -21.84
N HIS A 77 -28.40 -2.15 -21.17
CA HIS A 77 -28.21 -2.27 -19.73
C HIS A 77 -27.53 -3.61 -19.40
N ASP A 78 -26.32 -3.55 -18.85
CA ASP A 78 -25.46 -4.70 -18.59
C ASP A 78 -26.07 -5.72 -17.60
N ILE A 79 -26.59 -5.27 -16.46
CA ILE A 79 -27.21 -6.16 -15.48
C ILE A 79 -28.52 -6.77 -16.01
N ALA A 80 -29.37 -5.99 -16.67
CA ALA A 80 -30.60 -6.54 -17.27
C ALA A 80 -30.26 -7.62 -18.33
N ALA A 81 -29.22 -7.40 -19.14
CA ALA A 81 -28.74 -8.39 -20.09
C ALA A 81 -28.26 -9.68 -19.39
N MET A 82 -27.51 -9.56 -18.29
CA MET A 82 -27.10 -10.72 -17.49
C MET A 82 -28.30 -11.48 -16.92
N VAL A 83 -29.28 -10.78 -16.35
CA VAL A 83 -30.51 -11.37 -15.80
C VAL A 83 -31.29 -12.12 -16.88
N GLU A 84 -31.49 -11.52 -18.05
CA GLU A 84 -32.19 -12.18 -19.17
C GLU A 84 -31.47 -13.45 -19.63
N VAL A 85 -30.14 -13.40 -19.80
CA VAL A 85 -29.37 -14.57 -20.21
C VAL A 85 -29.44 -15.68 -19.15
N LEU A 86 -29.29 -15.36 -17.87
CA LEU A 86 -29.42 -16.34 -16.79
C LEU A 86 -30.85 -16.93 -16.73
N SER A 87 -31.87 -16.10 -16.94
CA SER A 87 -33.27 -16.52 -16.95
C SER A 87 -33.56 -17.52 -18.07
N GLU A 88 -33.06 -17.25 -19.28
CA GLU A 88 -33.19 -18.15 -20.44
C GLU A 88 -32.53 -19.52 -20.17
N GLU A 89 -31.37 -19.53 -19.53
CA GLU A 89 -30.66 -20.77 -19.14
C GLU A 89 -31.42 -21.56 -18.05
N CYS A 90 -32.26 -20.88 -17.26
CA CYS A 90 -33.10 -21.48 -16.22
C CYS A 90 -34.50 -21.90 -16.69
N ARG A 91 -34.90 -21.55 -17.91
CA ARG A 91 -36.21 -21.88 -18.51
C ARG A 91 -37.38 -21.44 -17.62
N GLU A 92 -38.27 -22.36 -17.24
CA GLU A 92 -39.45 -22.07 -16.40
C GLU A 92 -39.08 -21.48 -15.03
N TYR A 93 -37.88 -21.78 -14.52
CA TYR A 93 -37.38 -21.19 -13.28
C TYR A 93 -36.71 -19.83 -13.48
N GLY A 94 -36.58 -19.35 -14.72
CA GLY A 94 -36.05 -18.03 -15.05
C GLY A 94 -36.87 -16.88 -14.46
N GLU A 95 -38.17 -17.08 -14.26
CA GLU A 95 -39.09 -16.09 -13.66
C GLU A 95 -38.73 -15.72 -12.20
N TYR A 96 -37.85 -16.50 -11.55
CA TYR A 96 -37.39 -16.27 -10.18
C TYR A 96 -35.99 -15.63 -10.09
N VAL A 97 -35.32 -15.39 -11.22
CA VAL A 97 -34.01 -14.73 -11.25
C VAL A 97 -34.18 -13.25 -10.89
N HIS A 98 -33.23 -12.68 -10.13
CA HIS A 98 -33.24 -11.27 -9.73
C HIS A 98 -34.46 -10.84 -8.88
N TRP A 99 -35.15 -11.79 -8.24
CA TRP A 99 -36.41 -11.55 -7.54
C TRP A 99 -36.27 -10.52 -6.42
N GLY A 100 -36.94 -9.37 -6.58
CA GLY A 100 -36.97 -8.27 -5.62
C GLY A 100 -35.68 -7.46 -5.48
N ALA A 101 -34.63 -7.80 -6.24
CA ALA A 101 -33.35 -7.10 -6.25
C ALA A 101 -33.35 -5.92 -7.23
N THR A 102 -32.42 -4.99 -7.03
CA THR A 102 -32.03 -3.99 -8.04
C THR A 102 -30.64 -4.30 -8.58
N SER A 103 -30.30 -3.75 -9.75
CA SER A 103 -28.98 -3.96 -10.38
C SER A 103 -27.77 -3.69 -9.48
N ASN A 104 -27.87 -2.71 -8.58
CA ASN A 104 -26.79 -2.40 -7.64
C ASN A 104 -26.72 -3.34 -6.44
N ASP A 105 -27.75 -4.14 -6.15
CA ASP A 105 -27.63 -5.19 -5.12
C ASP A 105 -26.63 -6.23 -5.58
N ILE A 106 -26.69 -6.57 -6.88
CA ILE A 106 -25.77 -7.47 -7.55
C ILE A 106 -24.41 -6.80 -7.72
N THR A 107 -24.37 -5.59 -8.28
CA THR A 107 -23.10 -4.93 -8.64
C THR A 107 -22.25 -4.57 -7.42
N ASP A 108 -22.83 -3.94 -6.39
CA ASP A 108 -22.03 -3.51 -5.22
C ASP A 108 -21.61 -4.71 -4.37
N THR A 109 -22.47 -5.72 -4.22
CA THR A 109 -22.13 -6.95 -3.49
C THR A 109 -21.06 -7.77 -4.25
N ALA A 110 -21.16 -7.89 -5.57
CA ALA A 110 -20.13 -8.53 -6.38
C ALA A 110 -18.78 -7.79 -6.28
N LEU A 111 -18.80 -6.45 -6.27
CA LEU A 111 -17.61 -5.65 -6.05
C LEU A 111 -17.00 -5.92 -4.66
N ALA A 112 -17.81 -6.02 -3.60
CA ALA A 112 -17.34 -6.36 -2.27
C ALA A 112 -16.62 -7.73 -2.25
N LEU A 113 -17.11 -8.72 -3.01
CA LEU A 113 -16.44 -10.02 -3.18
C LEU A 113 -15.09 -9.88 -3.89
N GLN A 114 -15.02 -9.11 -4.98
CA GLN A 114 -13.75 -8.84 -5.67
C GLN A 114 -12.74 -8.13 -4.76
N LEU A 115 -13.20 -7.15 -3.98
CA LEU A 115 -12.36 -6.41 -3.03
C LEU A 115 -11.88 -7.30 -1.88
N LYS A 116 -12.72 -8.23 -1.40
CA LYS A 116 -12.37 -9.24 -0.40
C LYS A 116 -11.22 -10.13 -0.89
N GLU A 117 -11.27 -10.60 -2.13
CA GLU A 117 -10.18 -11.35 -2.76
C GLU A 117 -8.90 -10.51 -2.90
N ALA A 118 -9.03 -9.28 -3.43
CA ALA A 118 -7.87 -8.43 -3.72
C ALA A 118 -7.16 -7.97 -2.43
N LEU A 119 -7.90 -7.56 -1.40
CA LEU A 119 -7.34 -7.16 -0.10
C LEU A 119 -6.66 -8.33 0.61
N SER A 120 -7.11 -9.56 0.40
CA SER A 120 -6.44 -10.75 0.94
C SER A 120 -5.04 -10.93 0.36
N ILE A 121 -4.89 -10.78 -0.96
CA ILE A 121 -3.59 -10.89 -1.63
C ILE A 121 -2.69 -9.72 -1.26
N ILE A 122 -3.21 -8.50 -1.35
CA ILE A 122 -2.47 -7.27 -1.03
C ILE A 122 -2.03 -7.28 0.44
N GLY A 123 -2.88 -7.72 1.35
CA GLY A 123 -2.57 -7.87 2.77
C GLY A 123 -1.38 -8.79 3.01
N LYS A 124 -1.35 -9.96 2.35
CA LYS A 124 -0.22 -10.90 2.44
C LYS A 124 1.08 -10.28 1.93
N LYS A 125 1.04 -9.58 0.78
CA LYS A 125 2.22 -8.91 0.21
C LYS A 125 2.73 -7.79 1.13
N LEU A 126 1.83 -6.97 1.68
CA LEU A 126 2.18 -5.91 2.61
C LEU A 126 2.80 -6.47 3.90
N ALA A 127 2.27 -7.57 4.44
CA ALA A 127 2.84 -8.24 5.59
C ALA A 127 4.27 -8.77 5.31
N SER A 128 4.48 -9.42 4.15
CA SER A 128 5.81 -9.92 3.73
C SER A 128 6.86 -8.80 3.63
N ILE A 129 6.49 -7.63 3.10
CA ILE A 129 7.39 -6.46 3.06
C ILE A 129 7.72 -5.98 4.47
N ILE A 130 6.73 -5.93 5.37
CA ILE A 130 6.94 -5.52 6.77
C ILE A 130 7.91 -6.48 7.47
N GLU A 131 7.75 -7.80 7.27
CA GLU A 131 8.66 -8.83 7.78
C GLU A 131 10.07 -8.64 7.24
N THR A 132 10.21 -8.50 5.91
CA THR A 132 11.50 -8.25 5.24
C THR A 132 12.18 -7.00 5.81
N LEU A 133 11.45 -5.90 6.01
CA LEU A 133 12.02 -4.69 6.60
C LEU A 133 12.45 -4.88 8.06
N CYS A 134 11.73 -5.69 8.85
CA CYS A 134 12.12 -6.02 10.22
C CYS A 134 13.41 -6.88 10.24
N GLU A 135 13.52 -7.85 9.33
CA GLU A 135 14.73 -8.67 9.17
C GLU A 135 15.93 -7.82 8.74
N MET A 136 15.73 -6.91 7.79
CA MET A 136 16.76 -5.96 7.37
C MET A 136 17.15 -4.99 8.49
N ALA A 137 16.18 -4.53 9.29
CA ALA A 137 16.45 -3.70 10.46
C ALA A 137 17.37 -4.40 11.47
N ALA A 138 17.14 -5.70 11.72
CA ALA A 138 17.99 -6.52 12.57
C ALA A 138 19.37 -6.79 11.93
N LYS A 139 19.39 -7.21 10.65
CA LYS A 139 20.62 -7.51 9.91
C LYS A 139 21.59 -6.33 9.86
N TYR A 140 21.05 -5.12 9.67
CA TYR A 140 21.84 -3.90 9.53
C TYR A 140 21.77 -3.00 10.77
N GLU A 141 21.39 -3.54 11.93
CA GLU A 141 21.18 -2.81 13.18
C GLU A 141 22.38 -1.91 13.50
N ASN A 142 23.59 -2.44 13.35
CA ASN A 142 24.85 -1.81 13.74
C ASN A 142 25.63 -1.21 12.56
N LEU A 143 25.07 -1.19 11.34
CA LEU A 143 25.74 -0.66 10.16
C LEU A 143 25.60 0.87 10.12
N ILE A 144 26.66 1.59 10.48
CA ILE A 144 26.65 3.05 10.63
C ILE A 144 26.71 3.76 9.28
N MET A 145 25.93 4.82 9.13
CA MET A 145 25.91 5.71 7.98
C MET A 145 25.66 7.16 8.43
N PRO A 146 26.02 8.17 7.62
CA PRO A 146 25.65 9.55 7.96
C PRO A 146 24.12 9.72 7.95
N GLY A 147 23.58 10.35 9.00
CA GLY A 147 22.22 10.89 8.93
C GLY A 147 22.16 12.00 7.89
N ARG A 148 20.98 12.20 7.27
CA ARG A 148 20.79 13.25 6.26
C ARG A 148 19.56 14.08 6.57
N THR A 149 19.76 15.39 6.71
CA THR A 149 18.69 16.39 6.90
C THR A 149 18.87 17.48 5.86
N HIS A 150 17.81 17.84 5.11
CA HIS A 150 17.90 18.79 3.98
C HIS A 150 18.97 18.41 2.94
N GLY A 151 19.25 17.11 2.77
CA GLY A 151 20.31 16.60 1.90
C GLY A 151 21.74 16.84 2.41
N GLN A 152 21.91 17.34 3.64
CA GLN A 152 23.21 17.58 4.28
C GLN A 152 23.51 16.50 5.32
N HIS A 153 24.79 16.20 5.53
CA HIS A 153 25.22 15.27 6.57
C HIS A 153 24.90 15.83 7.96
N ALA A 154 24.19 15.03 8.74
CA ALA A 154 23.88 15.23 10.14
C ALA A 154 24.64 14.21 11.00
N ILE A 155 24.27 14.09 12.28
CA ILE A 155 24.84 13.08 13.18
C ILE A 155 24.64 11.66 12.63
N PRO A 156 25.49 10.69 13.02
CA PRO A 156 25.39 9.31 12.54
C PRO A 156 24.06 8.64 12.88
N ILE A 157 23.60 7.77 11.98
CA ILE A 157 22.52 6.80 12.22
C ILE A 157 23.01 5.40 11.84
N THR A 158 22.15 4.39 11.94
CA THR A 158 22.41 3.08 11.31
C THR A 158 21.43 2.80 10.17
N LEU A 159 21.84 1.96 9.22
CA LEU A 159 20.96 1.52 8.14
C LEU A 159 19.76 0.74 8.69
N GLY A 160 19.97 -0.08 9.73
CA GLY A 160 18.89 -0.81 10.40
C GLY A 160 17.84 0.13 11.00
N PHE A 161 18.26 1.28 11.55
CA PHE A 161 17.33 2.31 12.02
C PHE A 161 16.40 2.81 10.91
N LYS A 162 16.93 3.01 9.70
CA LYS A 162 16.16 3.46 8.54
C LYS A 162 15.10 2.43 8.13
N PHE A 163 15.46 1.14 8.10
CA PHE A 163 14.50 0.07 7.80
C PHE A 163 13.43 -0.09 8.88
N ALA A 164 13.79 0.07 10.17
CA ALA A 164 12.82 0.02 11.26
C ALA A 164 11.76 1.15 11.16
N VAL A 165 12.16 2.35 10.73
CA VAL A 165 11.23 3.46 10.45
C VAL A 165 10.25 3.09 9.33
N TYR A 166 10.73 2.42 8.28
CA TYR A 166 9.90 1.99 7.16
C TYR A 166 8.92 0.88 7.58
N ALA A 167 9.38 -0.12 8.33
CA ALA A 167 8.54 -1.19 8.86
C ALA A 167 7.39 -0.64 9.71
N ALA A 168 7.68 0.27 10.65
CA ALA A 168 6.66 0.87 11.49
C ALA A 168 5.63 1.71 10.71
N GLU A 169 6.04 2.34 9.61
CA GLU A 169 5.14 3.07 8.73
C GLU A 169 4.21 2.17 7.94
N LEU A 170 4.75 1.13 7.30
CA LEU A 170 3.94 0.18 6.56
C LEU A 170 3.01 -0.60 7.50
N ALA A 171 3.42 -0.88 8.73
CA ALA A 171 2.56 -1.47 9.75
C ALA A 171 1.33 -0.61 10.09
N ARG A 172 1.45 0.74 10.08
CA ARG A 172 0.26 1.61 10.21
C ARG A 172 -0.65 1.52 8.99
N ASN A 173 -0.10 1.37 7.79
CA ASN A 173 -0.92 1.16 6.58
C ASN A 173 -1.61 -0.21 6.58
N TYR A 174 -0.95 -1.24 7.12
CA TYR A 174 -1.57 -2.55 7.33
C TYR A 174 -2.72 -2.45 8.33
N GLU A 175 -2.53 -1.78 9.46
CA GLU A 175 -3.60 -1.54 10.44
C GLU A 175 -4.78 -0.78 9.83
N ARG A 176 -4.52 0.26 9.03
CA ARG A 176 -5.58 0.99 8.30
C ARG A 176 -6.35 0.08 7.35
N MET A 177 -5.66 -0.83 6.66
CA MET A 177 -6.28 -1.83 5.81
C MET A 177 -7.23 -2.72 6.62
N LEU A 178 -6.77 -3.27 7.75
CA LEU A 178 -7.62 -4.10 8.62
C LEU A 178 -8.86 -3.33 9.11
N GLN A 179 -8.70 -2.05 9.42
CA GLN A 179 -9.77 -1.20 9.92
C GLN A 179 -10.78 -0.85 8.82
N LEU A 180 -10.32 -0.46 7.63
CA LEU A 180 -11.21 -0.10 6.51
C LEU A 180 -11.92 -1.33 5.94
N SER A 181 -11.30 -2.52 5.93
CA SER A 181 -11.92 -3.73 5.39
C SER A 181 -13.28 -4.03 6.04
N LYS A 182 -13.45 -3.73 7.32
CA LYS A 182 -14.74 -3.90 8.04
C LYS A 182 -15.85 -2.99 7.51
N ARG A 183 -15.49 -1.83 6.97
CA ARG A 183 -16.43 -0.87 6.39
C ARG A 183 -16.64 -1.11 4.89
N VAL A 184 -15.60 -1.52 4.18
CA VAL A 184 -15.63 -1.69 2.72
C VAL A 184 -16.21 -3.04 2.29
N LEU A 185 -15.93 -4.11 3.04
CA LEU A 185 -16.35 -5.48 2.70
C LEU A 185 -17.75 -5.77 3.24
N LYS A 186 -18.72 -5.02 2.73
CA LYS A 186 -20.14 -5.15 3.06
C LYS A 186 -20.94 -5.33 1.78
N GLY A 187 -21.92 -6.24 1.80
CA GLY A 187 -22.87 -6.39 0.71
C GLY A 187 -24.19 -5.67 0.99
N LYS A 188 -25.10 -5.70 0.02
CA LYS A 188 -26.45 -5.13 0.16
C LYS A 188 -27.48 -5.97 -0.59
N MET A 189 -28.69 -6.02 -0.04
CA MET A 189 -29.88 -6.50 -0.73
C MET A 189 -31.06 -5.57 -0.38
N SER A 190 -30.94 -4.30 -0.79
CA SER A 190 -31.80 -3.21 -0.32
C SER A 190 -32.87 -2.76 -1.33
N GLY A 191 -32.85 -3.30 -2.54
CA GLY A 191 -33.82 -3.03 -3.59
C GLY A 191 -33.67 -1.63 -4.21
N ALA A 192 -34.68 -1.21 -4.97
CA ALA A 192 -34.60 -0.07 -5.90
C ALA A 192 -34.18 1.26 -5.26
N VAL A 193 -34.61 1.55 -4.03
CA VAL A 193 -34.31 2.80 -3.32
C VAL A 193 -33.89 2.59 -1.86
N GLY A 194 -33.57 1.35 -1.48
CA GLY A 194 -33.04 1.02 -0.15
C GLY A 194 -34.07 0.59 0.89
N THR A 195 -35.38 0.69 0.60
CA THR A 195 -36.45 0.36 1.56
C THR A 195 -36.83 -1.12 1.57
N MET A 196 -36.24 -1.94 0.70
CA MET A 196 -36.53 -3.37 0.56
C MET A 196 -38.00 -3.73 0.28
N ALA A 197 -38.82 -2.77 -0.16
CA ALA A 197 -40.28 -2.94 -0.27
C ALA A 197 -40.69 -4.15 -1.13
N ALA A 198 -39.90 -4.47 -2.17
CA ALA A 198 -40.17 -5.61 -3.05
C ALA A 198 -39.99 -6.99 -2.38
N LEU A 199 -39.23 -7.06 -1.27
CA LEU A 199 -38.96 -8.30 -0.53
C LEU A 199 -39.91 -8.51 0.66
N GLY A 200 -40.79 -7.55 0.93
CA GLY A 200 -41.85 -7.63 1.95
C GLY A 200 -41.34 -7.87 3.38
N ASP A 201 -42.17 -8.51 4.20
CA ASP A 201 -41.90 -8.73 5.63
C ASP A 201 -40.65 -9.57 5.91
N LYS A 202 -40.18 -10.34 4.91
CA LYS A 202 -39.00 -11.21 5.04
C LYS A 202 -37.71 -10.57 4.55
N ALA A 203 -37.74 -9.31 4.12
CA ALA A 203 -36.63 -8.58 3.52
C ALA A 203 -35.30 -8.73 4.30
N LEU A 204 -35.29 -8.37 5.59
CA LEU A 204 -34.08 -8.42 6.42
C LEU A 204 -33.53 -9.85 6.59
N LEU A 205 -34.42 -10.84 6.66
CA LEU A 205 -34.03 -12.25 6.76
C LEU A 205 -33.41 -12.75 5.44
N ILE A 206 -33.95 -12.30 4.29
CA ILE A 206 -33.42 -12.62 2.96
C ILE A 206 -32.03 -11.99 2.79
N GLU A 207 -31.85 -10.72 3.18
CA GLU A 207 -30.55 -10.05 3.12
C GLU A 207 -29.51 -10.78 3.97
N ASP A 208 -29.82 -11.05 5.25
CA ASP A 208 -28.90 -11.71 6.18
C ASP A 208 -28.46 -13.10 5.67
N LYS A 209 -29.41 -13.89 5.16
CA LYS A 209 -29.14 -15.21 4.56
C LYS A 209 -28.29 -15.09 3.30
N THR A 210 -28.61 -14.14 2.41
CA THR A 210 -27.85 -13.90 1.18
C THR A 210 -26.40 -13.53 1.51
N MET A 211 -26.20 -12.57 2.42
CA MET A 211 -24.87 -12.12 2.82
C MET A 211 -24.07 -13.22 3.52
N SER A 212 -24.70 -13.98 4.41
CA SER A 212 -24.09 -15.13 5.08
C SER A 212 -23.56 -16.18 4.11
N LYS A 213 -24.32 -16.50 3.05
CA LYS A 213 -23.89 -17.43 1.98
C LYS A 213 -22.68 -16.92 1.20
N LEU A 214 -22.57 -15.61 1.06
CA LEU A 214 -21.47 -14.94 0.37
C LEU A 214 -20.27 -14.67 1.29
N GLY A 215 -20.37 -14.97 2.58
CA GLY A 215 -19.34 -14.65 3.57
C GLY A 215 -19.14 -13.14 3.73
N LEU A 216 -20.22 -12.36 3.61
CA LEU A 216 -20.25 -10.92 3.81
C LEU A 216 -21.22 -10.59 4.95
N GLU A 217 -21.10 -9.40 5.49
CA GLU A 217 -22.12 -8.80 6.34
C GLU A 217 -22.90 -7.75 5.53
N PRO A 218 -24.19 -7.52 5.81
CA PRO A 218 -24.92 -6.42 5.22
C PRO A 218 -24.36 -5.07 5.69
N VAL A 219 -24.50 -4.07 4.82
CA VAL A 219 -24.37 -2.66 5.21
C VAL A 219 -25.41 -2.30 6.25
N GLU A 220 -25.11 -1.31 7.11
CA GLU A 220 -26.03 -0.85 8.14
C GLU A 220 -27.31 -0.24 7.55
N ILE A 221 -27.16 0.45 6.41
CA ILE A 221 -28.22 1.00 5.59
C ILE A 221 -27.64 1.37 4.22
N ALA A 222 -28.45 1.30 3.16
CA ALA A 222 -28.11 1.79 1.84
C ALA A 222 -29.34 2.34 1.13
N THR A 223 -29.12 3.23 0.16
CA THR A 223 -30.13 3.60 -0.83
C THR A 223 -30.10 2.58 -1.97
N GLN A 224 -30.23 3.00 -3.24
CA GLN A 224 -29.99 2.09 -4.37
C GLN A 224 -28.51 1.63 -4.43
N VAL A 225 -27.58 2.38 -3.83
CA VAL A 225 -26.14 2.06 -3.79
C VAL A 225 -25.61 2.01 -2.36
N VAL A 226 -24.52 1.27 -2.15
CA VAL A 226 -23.73 1.45 -0.91
C VAL A 226 -23.14 2.86 -0.87
N CYS A 227 -23.07 3.47 0.32
CA CYS A 227 -22.49 4.79 0.48
C CYS A 227 -21.03 4.82 -0.03
N ARG A 228 -20.74 5.77 -0.94
CA ARG A 228 -19.47 5.80 -1.68
C ARG A 228 -18.28 6.32 -0.87
N ASP A 229 -18.50 6.84 0.33
CA ASP A 229 -17.44 7.18 1.28
C ASP A 229 -16.56 5.96 1.61
N ARG A 230 -17.14 4.75 1.63
CA ARG A 230 -16.42 3.49 1.82
C ARG A 230 -15.42 3.22 0.70
N LEU A 231 -15.83 3.40 -0.55
CA LEU A 231 -14.97 3.19 -1.71
C LEU A 231 -13.94 4.32 -1.85
N ALA A 232 -14.31 5.55 -1.48
CA ALA A 232 -13.37 6.66 -1.37
C ALA A 232 -12.28 6.39 -0.30
N GLU A 233 -12.65 5.85 0.87
CA GLU A 233 -11.71 5.43 1.91
C GLU A 233 -10.70 4.40 1.39
N LEU A 234 -11.16 3.40 0.62
CA LEU A 234 -10.29 2.41 -0.01
C LEU A 234 -9.27 3.07 -0.96
N VAL A 235 -9.72 3.96 -1.85
CA VAL A 235 -8.84 4.65 -2.81
C VAL A 235 -7.84 5.57 -2.08
N LEU A 236 -8.29 6.30 -1.05
CA LEU A 236 -7.43 7.10 -0.18
C LEU A 236 -6.35 6.24 0.49
N TRP A 237 -6.71 5.06 0.98
CA TRP A 237 -5.76 4.13 1.58
C TRP A 237 -4.72 3.65 0.57
N THR A 238 -5.10 3.30 -0.66
CA THR A 238 -4.12 2.91 -1.69
C THR A 238 -3.17 4.06 -2.01
N ALA A 239 -3.66 5.29 -2.11
CA ALA A 239 -2.83 6.48 -2.32
C ALA A 239 -1.86 6.74 -1.16
N LEU A 240 -2.30 6.51 0.08
CA LEU A 240 -1.45 6.64 1.27
C LEU A 240 -0.36 5.58 1.30
N LEU A 241 -0.72 4.30 1.08
CA LEU A 241 0.24 3.20 1.03
C LEU A 241 1.24 3.40 -0.13
N GLY A 242 0.74 3.77 -1.31
CA GLY A 242 1.57 4.08 -2.47
C GLY A 242 2.57 5.21 -2.21
N SER A 243 2.17 6.23 -1.44
CA SER A 243 3.06 7.32 -1.04
C SER A 243 4.15 6.87 -0.05
N SER A 244 3.82 5.95 0.87
CA SER A 244 4.81 5.32 1.74
C SER A 244 5.83 4.47 0.97
N LEU A 245 5.37 3.71 -0.03
CA LEU A 245 6.25 2.93 -0.92
C LEU A 245 7.14 3.84 -1.77
N GLU A 246 6.58 4.92 -2.32
CA GLU A 246 7.37 5.92 -3.06
C GLU A 246 8.46 6.53 -2.19
N ARG A 247 8.21 6.80 -0.90
CA ARG A 247 9.25 7.32 -0.01
C ARG A 247 10.45 6.38 0.08
N ILE A 248 10.20 5.06 0.21
CA ILE A 248 11.26 4.05 0.24
C ILE A 248 11.99 4.03 -1.11
N ALA A 249 11.25 4.03 -2.21
CA ALA A 249 11.80 4.07 -3.57
C ALA A 249 12.69 5.31 -3.81
N VAL A 250 12.24 6.49 -3.39
CA VAL A 250 12.99 7.74 -3.50
C VAL A 250 14.28 7.69 -2.69
N GLU A 251 14.26 7.06 -1.51
CA GLU A 251 15.48 6.87 -0.73
C GLU A 251 16.46 5.94 -1.46
N VAL A 252 16.01 4.79 -1.97
CA VAL A 252 16.86 3.86 -2.74
C VAL A 252 17.49 4.61 -3.92
N ARG A 253 16.70 5.38 -4.67
CA ARG A 253 17.17 6.21 -5.78
C ARG A 253 18.23 7.22 -5.34
N ASN A 254 18.08 7.85 -4.17
CA ASN A 254 19.07 8.79 -3.65
C ASN A 254 20.36 8.07 -3.22
N LEU A 255 20.24 6.96 -2.49
CA LEU A 255 21.40 6.22 -1.99
C LEU A 255 22.19 5.51 -3.10
N GLN A 256 21.56 5.24 -4.26
CA GLN A 256 22.20 4.67 -5.45
C GLN A 256 22.92 5.70 -6.33
N ARG A 257 22.79 7.01 -6.05
CA ARG A 257 23.54 8.03 -6.80
C ARG A 257 25.04 7.77 -6.72
N THR A 258 25.76 7.97 -7.82
CA THR A 258 27.19 7.66 -7.96
C THR A 258 28.06 8.26 -6.83
N GLU A 259 27.73 9.46 -6.39
CA GLU A 259 28.40 10.21 -5.33
C GLU A 259 28.06 9.75 -3.91
N ILE A 260 27.02 8.93 -3.73
CA ILE A 260 26.62 8.34 -2.44
C ILE A 260 26.94 6.84 -2.44
N MET A 261 26.32 6.07 -3.35
CA MET A 261 26.52 4.63 -3.57
C MET A 261 26.53 3.79 -2.27
N GLU A 262 25.64 4.09 -1.34
CA GLU A 262 25.52 3.34 -0.09
C GLU A 262 24.64 2.11 -0.25
N VAL A 263 23.63 2.24 -1.10
CA VAL A 263 22.64 1.21 -1.39
C VAL A 263 22.32 1.28 -2.88
N ALA A 264 22.11 0.13 -3.52
CA ALA A 264 21.59 0.05 -4.88
C ALA A 264 20.56 -1.07 -4.99
N GLU A 265 19.56 -0.90 -5.85
CA GLU A 265 18.70 -2.02 -6.22
C GLU A 265 19.50 -3.13 -6.92
N GLY A 266 18.94 -4.34 -6.85
CA GLY A 266 19.50 -5.50 -7.54
C GLY A 266 19.61 -5.25 -9.03
N PHE A 267 20.65 -5.79 -9.65
CA PHE A 267 20.88 -5.65 -11.08
C PHE A 267 21.21 -7.02 -11.65
N GLY A 268 20.32 -7.56 -12.49
CA GLY A 268 20.50 -8.90 -13.07
C GLY A 268 21.69 -8.93 -14.03
N GLU A 269 22.36 -10.07 -14.16
CA GLU A 269 23.55 -10.22 -15.02
C GLU A 269 23.28 -9.84 -16.49
N GLN A 270 22.09 -10.14 -16.99
CA GLN A 270 21.67 -9.83 -18.36
C GLN A 270 20.93 -8.49 -18.48
N GLN A 271 20.68 -7.80 -17.37
CA GLN A 271 19.94 -6.54 -17.37
C GLN A 271 20.80 -5.45 -18.03
N ARG A 272 20.22 -4.74 -19.00
CA ARG A 272 20.85 -3.55 -19.60
C ARG A 272 20.33 -2.31 -18.90
N GLY A 273 21.22 -1.56 -18.27
CA GLY A 273 20.82 -0.35 -17.54
C GLY A 273 20.72 0.89 -18.45
N SER A 274 21.45 0.93 -19.56
CA SER A 274 21.35 1.96 -20.61
C SER A 274 21.62 1.37 -21.98
N SER A 275 20.97 1.90 -23.02
CA SER A 275 21.24 1.52 -24.42
C SER A 275 22.59 2.02 -24.93
N THR A 276 23.17 3.05 -24.31
CA THR A 276 24.41 3.72 -24.78
C THR A 276 25.57 3.67 -23.79
N MET A 277 25.32 3.36 -22.52
CA MET A 277 26.34 3.41 -21.45
C MET A 277 26.38 2.07 -20.70
N PRO A 278 27.30 1.15 -21.06
CA PRO A 278 27.34 -0.21 -20.50
C PRO A 278 27.49 -0.27 -18.97
N GLN A 279 28.17 0.71 -18.36
CA GLN A 279 28.38 0.80 -16.92
C GLN A 279 27.18 1.35 -16.14
N LYS A 280 26.20 1.98 -16.81
CA LYS A 280 25.14 2.75 -16.14
C LYS A 280 24.04 1.83 -15.64
N GLN A 281 23.93 1.71 -14.31
CA GLN A 281 22.87 0.95 -13.64
C GLN A 281 21.81 1.89 -13.05
N ASN A 282 20.61 1.90 -13.64
CA ASN A 282 19.52 2.80 -13.24
C ASN A 282 18.59 2.14 -12.21
N PRO A 283 18.03 2.92 -11.27
CA PRO A 283 17.07 2.44 -10.29
C PRO A 283 15.64 2.32 -10.87
N VAL A 284 15.47 1.49 -11.90
CA VAL A 284 14.25 1.45 -12.72
C VAL A 284 13.02 0.95 -11.95
N ASP A 285 13.19 0.06 -10.97
CA ASP A 285 12.08 -0.47 -10.20
C ASP A 285 11.61 0.56 -9.17
N SER A 286 12.52 1.26 -8.51
CA SER A 286 12.17 2.37 -7.63
C SER A 286 11.54 3.54 -8.41
N GLU A 287 12.01 3.81 -9.62
CA GLU A 287 11.40 4.81 -10.51
C GLU A 287 10.00 4.40 -10.95
N LYS A 288 9.78 3.11 -11.27
CA LYS A 288 8.45 2.55 -11.56
C LYS A 288 7.49 2.74 -10.39
N VAL A 289 7.90 2.40 -9.16
CA VAL A 289 7.09 2.62 -7.94
C VAL A 289 6.75 4.10 -7.77
N SER A 290 7.72 4.99 -7.98
CA SER A 290 7.51 6.45 -7.89
C SER A 290 6.52 6.97 -8.96
N GLY A 291 6.57 6.41 -10.18
CA GLY A 291 5.64 6.75 -11.25
C GLY A 291 4.21 6.31 -10.95
N LEU A 292 4.04 5.06 -10.51
CA LEU A 292 2.74 4.47 -10.18
C LEU A 292 2.07 5.15 -8.98
N ALA A 293 2.84 5.58 -7.97
CA ALA A 293 2.31 6.31 -6.82
C ALA A 293 1.57 7.60 -7.20
N LYS A 294 2.00 8.27 -8.28
CA LYS A 294 1.35 9.50 -8.78
C LYS A 294 -0.04 9.21 -9.34
N LEU A 295 -0.23 8.06 -9.99
CA LEU A 295 -1.55 7.65 -10.50
C LEU A 295 -2.52 7.39 -9.34
N LEU A 296 -2.08 6.67 -8.31
CA LEU A 296 -2.91 6.40 -7.11
C LEU A 296 -3.40 7.71 -6.47
N ARG A 297 -2.51 8.70 -6.31
CA ARG A 297 -2.90 10.03 -5.81
C ARG A 297 -3.88 10.76 -6.73
N GLY A 298 -3.71 10.63 -8.05
CA GLY A 298 -4.63 11.24 -9.01
C GLY A 298 -6.06 10.69 -8.95
N MET A 299 -6.23 9.42 -8.59
CA MET A 299 -7.53 8.76 -8.48
C MET A 299 -8.32 9.14 -7.21
N VAL A 300 -7.69 9.81 -6.23
CA VAL A 300 -8.37 10.23 -4.99
C VAL A 300 -9.49 11.24 -5.26
N ILE A 301 -9.26 12.21 -6.15
CA ILE A 301 -10.23 13.27 -6.44
C ILE A 301 -11.55 12.69 -6.96
N PRO A 302 -11.58 11.91 -8.07
CA PRO A 302 -12.83 11.34 -8.55
C PRO A 302 -13.49 10.40 -7.54
N ALA A 303 -12.71 9.69 -6.72
CA ALA A 303 -13.27 8.84 -5.67
C ALA A 303 -14.01 9.65 -4.58
N LEU A 304 -13.50 10.83 -4.22
CA LEU A 304 -14.19 11.76 -3.31
C LEU A 304 -15.42 12.40 -3.96
N GLU A 305 -15.33 12.75 -5.24
CA GLU A 305 -16.45 13.34 -6.00
C GLU A 305 -17.62 12.36 -6.15
N ASN A 306 -17.35 11.05 -6.19
CA ASN A 306 -18.39 10.00 -6.18
C ASN A 306 -19.22 9.92 -4.91
N ILE A 307 -18.84 10.61 -3.83
CA ILE A 307 -19.64 10.67 -2.60
C ILE A 307 -20.91 11.50 -2.82
N SER A 308 -20.83 12.53 -3.66
CA SER A 308 -21.90 13.53 -3.82
C SER A 308 -22.94 13.12 -4.87
N LEU A 309 -23.52 11.92 -4.71
CA LEU A 309 -24.62 11.45 -5.56
C LEU A 309 -25.94 12.17 -5.22
N TRP A 310 -26.80 12.31 -6.21
CA TRP A 310 -28.12 12.92 -6.05
C TRP A 310 -29.14 11.89 -5.53
N HIS A 311 -29.84 12.26 -4.47
CA HIS A 311 -30.93 11.48 -3.88
C HIS A 311 -30.49 10.04 -3.57
N GLU A 312 -31.31 9.05 -3.89
CA GLU A 312 -31.02 7.64 -3.64
C GLU A 312 -30.01 7.04 -4.64
N ARG A 313 -29.86 7.64 -5.84
CA ARG A 313 -28.78 7.38 -6.81
C ARG A 313 -28.92 8.27 -8.05
N ASP A 314 -27.80 8.80 -8.52
CA ASP A 314 -27.56 9.04 -9.94
C ASP A 314 -26.41 8.15 -10.47
N LEU A 315 -26.21 8.14 -11.79
CA LEU A 315 -25.29 7.21 -12.46
C LEU A 315 -23.87 7.76 -12.66
N SER A 316 -23.57 9.00 -12.23
CA SER A 316 -22.30 9.68 -12.50
C SER A 316 -21.07 8.95 -11.95
N ASN A 317 -21.23 8.16 -10.88
CA ASN A 317 -20.16 7.34 -10.33
C ASN A 317 -19.75 6.16 -11.22
N SER A 318 -20.70 5.57 -11.95
CA SER A 318 -20.54 4.27 -12.62
C SER A 318 -19.40 4.24 -13.64
N SER A 319 -19.28 5.29 -14.45
CA SER A 319 -18.28 5.33 -15.53
C SER A 319 -16.86 5.42 -14.99
N ASN A 320 -16.63 6.20 -13.93
CA ASN A 320 -15.29 6.41 -13.38
C ASN A 320 -14.89 5.31 -12.39
N GLU A 321 -15.82 4.71 -11.63
CA GLU A 321 -15.56 3.59 -10.71
C GLU A 321 -15.00 2.35 -11.44
N ARG A 322 -15.42 2.14 -12.69
CA ARG A 322 -14.87 1.09 -13.58
C ARG A 322 -13.37 1.25 -13.82
N PHE A 323 -12.81 2.44 -13.64
CA PHE A 323 -11.38 2.70 -13.69
C PHE A 323 -10.78 2.81 -12.29
N THR A 324 -11.30 3.72 -11.46
CA THR A 324 -10.65 4.11 -10.21
C THR A 324 -10.46 2.94 -9.25
N ILE A 325 -11.44 2.03 -9.13
CA ILE A 325 -11.36 0.92 -8.18
C ILE A 325 -10.43 -0.19 -8.67
N PRO A 326 -10.63 -0.80 -9.86
CA PRO A 326 -9.72 -1.84 -10.34
C PRO A 326 -8.29 -1.35 -10.50
N LEU A 327 -8.09 -0.15 -11.05
CA LEU A 327 -6.75 0.40 -11.26
C LEU A 327 -6.03 0.65 -9.93
N SER A 328 -6.72 1.16 -8.90
CA SER A 328 -6.11 1.37 -7.58
C SER A 328 -5.58 0.07 -7.00
N MET A 329 -6.36 -1.02 -7.10
CA MET A 329 -6.00 -2.33 -6.54
C MET A 329 -4.89 -3.02 -7.35
N ILE A 330 -4.93 -2.94 -8.68
CA ILE A 330 -3.91 -3.53 -9.57
C ILE A 330 -2.58 -2.77 -9.46
N ILE A 331 -2.62 -1.44 -9.39
CA ILE A 331 -1.42 -0.61 -9.28
C ILE A 331 -0.75 -0.81 -7.92
N ILE A 332 -1.51 -0.85 -6.82
CA ILE A 332 -0.89 -1.06 -5.51
C ILE A 332 -0.28 -2.47 -5.40
N ASP A 333 -0.91 -3.46 -6.02
CA ASP A 333 -0.37 -4.82 -6.13
C ASP A 333 0.98 -4.87 -6.87
N GLU A 334 1.10 -4.15 -7.99
CA GLU A 334 2.36 -3.99 -8.72
C GLU A 334 3.44 -3.30 -7.88
N MET A 335 3.07 -2.22 -7.18
CA MET A 335 4.00 -1.47 -6.36
C MET A 335 4.55 -2.31 -5.20
N LEU A 336 3.69 -3.11 -4.54
CA LEU A 336 4.11 -4.03 -3.49
C LEU A 336 5.02 -5.13 -4.04
N THR A 337 4.64 -5.75 -5.15
CA THR A 337 5.45 -6.79 -5.81
C THR A 337 6.83 -6.26 -6.21
N THR A 338 6.88 -5.05 -6.77
CA THR A 338 8.13 -4.40 -7.17
C THR A 338 8.98 -4.04 -5.97
N MET A 339 8.38 -3.45 -4.92
CA MET A 339 9.13 -3.04 -3.73
C MET A 339 9.69 -4.25 -2.98
N GLU A 340 8.94 -5.34 -2.90
CA GLU A 340 9.43 -6.60 -2.34
C GLU A 340 10.66 -7.11 -3.10
N ASN A 341 10.63 -7.08 -4.44
CA ASN A 341 11.77 -7.44 -5.26
C ASN A 341 12.99 -6.54 -5.01
N VAL A 342 12.77 -5.21 -4.92
CA VAL A 342 13.83 -4.22 -4.62
C VAL A 342 14.46 -4.50 -3.26
N LEU A 343 13.66 -4.74 -2.23
CA LEU A 343 14.15 -4.96 -0.86
C LEU A 343 14.90 -6.28 -0.72
N ARG A 344 14.37 -7.37 -1.31
CA ARG A 344 15.01 -8.70 -1.26
C ARG A 344 16.37 -8.74 -1.97
N ASN A 345 16.49 -8.00 -3.07
CA ASN A 345 17.70 -7.96 -3.89
C ASN A 345 18.57 -6.72 -3.65
N LEU A 346 18.32 -5.99 -2.56
CA LEU A 346 19.00 -4.75 -2.25
C LEU A 346 20.49 -4.98 -1.98
N ARG A 347 21.36 -4.30 -2.73
CA ARG A 347 22.81 -4.30 -2.51
C ARG A 347 23.17 -3.19 -1.53
N VAL A 348 23.98 -3.52 -0.54
CA VAL A 348 24.43 -2.61 0.51
C VAL A 348 25.96 -2.52 0.45
N TYR A 349 26.50 -1.30 0.54
CA TYR A 349 27.94 -1.03 0.43
C TYR A 349 28.49 -0.39 1.71
N PRO A 350 28.85 -1.20 2.74
CA PRO A 350 29.37 -0.70 4.01
C PRO A 350 30.60 0.21 3.88
N GLU A 351 31.50 -0.09 2.94
CA GLU A 351 32.70 0.71 2.69
C GLU A 351 32.36 2.13 2.22
N ASN A 352 31.35 2.27 1.35
CA ASN A 352 30.88 3.57 0.90
C ASN A 352 30.18 4.33 2.01
N MET A 353 29.43 3.66 2.89
CA MET A 353 28.85 4.30 4.08
C MET A 353 29.93 4.86 5.01
N ALA A 354 30.99 4.09 5.26
CA ALA A 354 32.13 4.54 6.07
C ALA A 354 32.84 5.74 5.42
N LYS A 355 33.13 5.66 4.12
CA LYS A 355 33.72 6.76 3.34
C LYS A 355 32.85 8.02 3.40
N ASN A 356 31.53 7.89 3.26
CA ASN A 356 30.61 9.01 3.27
C ASN A 356 30.53 9.66 4.65
N LEU A 357 30.54 8.86 5.72
CA LEU A 357 30.59 9.36 7.09
C LEU A 357 31.81 10.29 7.30
N ASP A 358 32.94 9.95 6.69
CA ASP A 358 34.19 10.71 6.74
C ASP A 358 34.27 11.92 5.80
N LEU A 359 33.31 12.14 4.89
CA LEU A 359 33.33 13.28 3.94
C LEU A 359 33.46 14.64 4.64
N THR A 360 32.95 14.76 5.85
CA THR A 360 33.05 16.01 6.62
C THR A 360 34.33 16.11 7.46
N LYS A 361 35.22 15.12 7.40
CA LYS A 361 36.45 14.99 8.20
C LYS A 361 36.19 15.11 9.71
N GLY A 362 35.14 14.42 10.19
CA GLY A 362 34.74 14.40 11.60
C GLY A 362 33.83 15.56 12.05
N ARG A 363 33.55 16.56 11.19
CA ARG A 363 32.68 17.70 11.58
C ARG A 363 31.24 17.28 11.91
N ILE A 364 30.74 16.14 11.41
CA ILE A 364 29.44 15.59 11.82
C ILE A 364 29.36 15.34 13.34
N MET A 365 30.50 15.16 14.01
CA MET A 365 30.59 14.88 15.45
C MET A 365 30.69 16.16 16.29
N SER A 366 30.52 17.34 15.67
CA SER A 366 30.59 18.63 16.36
C SER A 366 29.61 18.76 17.53
N GLU A 367 28.42 18.18 17.43
CA GLU A 367 27.45 18.17 18.53
C GLU A 367 27.98 17.40 19.75
N ALA A 368 28.61 16.24 19.55
CA ALA A 368 29.16 15.42 20.63
C ALA A 368 30.21 16.19 21.44
N VAL A 369 31.11 16.88 20.74
CA VAL A 369 32.15 17.72 21.34
C VAL A 369 31.52 18.91 22.07
N MET A 370 30.58 19.62 21.43
CA MET A 370 29.88 20.76 22.05
C MET A 370 29.19 20.35 23.35
N MET A 371 28.45 19.25 23.33
CA MET A 371 27.74 18.74 24.50
C MET A 371 28.70 18.33 25.61
N ARG A 372 29.86 17.74 25.26
CA ARG A 372 30.86 17.37 26.27
C ARG A 372 31.52 18.59 26.91
N LEU A 373 31.92 19.59 26.12
CA LEU A 373 32.46 20.86 26.63
C LEU A 373 31.48 21.55 27.58
N ALA A 374 30.19 21.61 27.19
CA ALA A 374 29.16 22.19 28.03
C ALA A 374 29.03 21.46 29.38
N ARG A 375 29.03 20.12 29.38
CA ARG A 375 28.96 19.29 30.61
C ARG A 375 30.19 19.39 31.49
N LYS A 376 31.35 19.72 30.92
CA LYS A 376 32.62 19.94 31.67
C LYS A 376 32.75 21.36 32.23
N GLY A 377 31.72 22.21 32.10
CA GLY A 377 31.66 23.52 32.75
C GLY A 377 31.90 24.72 31.84
N MET A 378 32.15 24.54 30.53
CA MET A 378 32.32 25.67 29.59
C MET A 378 31.01 26.47 29.39
N GLY A 379 29.85 25.85 29.64
CA GLY A 379 28.53 26.42 29.36
C GLY A 379 28.15 26.28 27.87
N ARG A 380 26.86 26.01 27.61
CA ARG A 380 26.37 25.64 26.26
C ARG A 380 26.61 26.70 25.19
N LYS A 381 26.32 27.97 25.48
CA LYS A 381 26.49 29.07 24.50
C LYS A 381 27.94 29.21 24.06
N LYS A 382 28.86 29.23 25.02
CA LYS A 382 30.29 29.33 24.76
C LYS A 382 30.80 28.09 24.01
N ALA A 383 30.42 26.88 24.44
CA ALA A 383 30.77 25.64 23.74
C ALA A 383 30.31 25.64 22.27
N TYR A 384 29.08 26.13 22.00
CA TYR A 384 28.58 26.26 20.64
C TYR A 384 29.41 27.23 19.79
N GLU A 385 29.70 28.43 20.31
CA GLU A 385 30.51 29.43 19.61
C GLU A 385 31.93 28.92 19.32
N THR A 386 32.56 28.26 20.30
CA THR A 386 33.89 27.63 20.16
C THR A 386 33.87 26.53 19.10
N VAL A 387 32.95 25.56 19.18
CA VAL A 387 32.84 24.47 18.20
C VAL A 387 32.50 24.98 16.80
N ARG A 388 31.63 25.98 16.68
CA ARG A 388 31.29 26.61 15.39
C ARG A 388 32.51 27.27 14.75
N ARG A 389 33.29 28.03 15.54
CA ARG A 389 34.56 28.65 15.09
C ARG A 389 35.54 27.58 14.60
N LEU A 390 35.72 26.51 15.37
CA LEU A 390 36.66 25.43 15.05
C LEU A 390 36.22 24.60 13.85
N SER A 391 34.93 24.30 13.72
CA SER A 391 34.38 23.60 12.55
C SER A 391 34.58 24.42 11.25
N ARG A 392 34.40 25.75 11.32
CA ARG A 392 34.72 26.66 10.20
C ARG A 392 36.21 26.71 9.88
N LYS A 393 37.07 26.74 10.90
CA LYS A 393 38.53 26.70 10.74
C LYS A 393 38.99 25.39 10.08
N ALA A 394 38.42 24.25 10.48
CA ALA A 394 38.70 22.95 9.88
C ALA A 394 38.31 22.91 8.38
N LEU A 395 37.12 23.45 8.06
CA LEU A 395 36.67 23.55 6.67
C LEU A 395 37.58 24.47 5.83
N ALA A 396 37.84 25.69 6.31
CA ALA A 396 38.62 26.69 5.58
C ALA A 396 40.06 26.22 5.29
N ASN A 397 40.65 25.47 6.22
CA ASN A 397 42.03 25.00 6.11
C ASN A 397 42.15 23.55 5.62
N ASN A 398 41.04 22.91 5.24
CA ASN A 398 40.98 21.51 4.81
C ASN A 398 41.61 20.50 5.81
N LYS A 399 41.65 20.84 7.10
CA LYS A 399 42.18 20.00 8.19
C LYS A 399 41.11 19.05 8.74
N SER A 400 41.52 17.99 9.42
CA SER A 400 40.55 17.17 10.16
C SER A 400 39.97 17.98 11.34
N PHE A 401 38.73 17.69 11.71
CA PHE A 401 38.12 18.37 12.85
C PHE A 401 38.85 18.04 14.16
N LEU A 402 39.43 16.84 14.26
CA LEU A 402 40.24 16.41 15.40
C LEU A 402 41.48 17.30 15.56
N GLU A 403 42.28 17.47 14.51
CA GLU A 403 43.48 18.31 14.53
C GLU A 403 43.17 19.73 15.02
N VAL A 404 42.08 20.31 14.53
CA VAL A 404 41.70 21.68 14.89
C VAL A 404 41.22 21.80 16.33
N LEU A 405 40.61 20.74 16.89
CA LEU A 405 40.23 20.68 18.30
C LEU A 405 41.44 20.49 19.22
N GLU A 406 42.40 19.64 18.82
CA GLU A 406 43.64 19.39 19.58
C GLU A 406 44.53 20.63 19.66
N GLU A 407 44.57 21.44 18.60
CA GLU A 407 45.34 22.70 18.55
C GLU A 407 44.70 23.84 19.35
N ASP A 408 43.45 23.72 19.81
CA ASP A 408 42.73 24.83 20.44
C ASP A 408 42.88 24.83 21.98
N PRO A 409 43.49 25.89 22.57
CA PRO A 409 43.76 25.94 24.00
C PRO A 409 42.50 26.10 24.86
N GLU A 410 41.35 26.53 24.31
CA GLU A 410 40.11 26.53 25.09
C GLU A 410 39.52 25.13 25.20
N VAL A 411 39.64 24.30 24.16
CA VAL A 411 39.19 22.90 24.19
C VAL A 411 40.09 22.06 25.10
N ALA A 412 41.42 22.21 24.98
CA ALA A 412 42.41 21.45 25.75
C ALA A 412 42.28 21.62 27.28
N LYS A 413 41.66 22.71 27.76
CA LYS A 413 41.36 22.92 29.19
C LYS A 413 40.34 21.94 29.75
N TYR A 414 39.47 21.37 28.92
CA TYR A 414 38.32 20.56 29.36
C TYR A 414 38.39 19.11 28.89
N ILE A 415 38.97 18.87 27.71
CA ILE A 415 38.97 17.57 27.04
C ILE A 415 40.39 17.29 26.52
N GLY A 416 40.95 16.14 26.91
CA GLY A 416 42.24 15.66 26.40
C GLY A 416 42.12 14.92 25.06
N ARG A 417 43.26 14.60 24.44
CA ARG A 417 43.33 13.93 23.13
C ARG A 417 42.56 12.61 23.07
N GLU A 418 42.78 11.72 24.04
CA GLU A 418 42.12 10.41 24.06
C GLU A 418 40.58 10.55 24.13
N GLU A 419 40.10 11.44 25.00
CA GLU A 419 38.67 11.74 25.12
C GLU A 419 38.10 12.37 23.84
N LEU A 420 38.86 13.22 23.13
CA LEU A 420 38.45 13.75 21.82
C LEU A 420 38.32 12.65 20.76
N ILE A 421 39.27 11.72 20.70
CA ILE A 421 39.22 10.57 19.77
C ILE A 421 37.97 9.73 20.04
N GLU A 422 37.66 9.45 21.30
CA GLU A 422 36.46 8.70 21.68
C GLU A 422 35.16 9.42 21.32
N LEU A 423 35.06 10.73 21.59
CA LEU A 423 33.89 11.55 21.25
C LEU A 423 33.65 11.65 19.75
N MET A 424 34.74 11.66 18.98
CA MET A 424 34.70 11.74 17.53
C MET A 424 34.43 10.39 16.86
N ASN A 425 34.39 9.28 17.59
CA ASN A 425 34.02 7.99 17.04
C ASN A 425 32.48 7.92 16.83
N PRO A 426 31.99 7.78 15.58
CA PRO A 426 30.56 7.71 15.29
C PRO A 426 29.80 6.63 16.05
N LYS A 427 30.47 5.51 16.38
CA LYS A 427 29.89 4.41 17.17
C LYS A 427 29.41 4.86 18.55
N ASN A 428 30.04 5.90 19.10
CA ASN A 428 29.77 6.40 20.45
C ASN A 428 28.67 7.47 20.48
N TYR A 429 28.10 7.85 19.34
CA TYR A 429 27.07 8.90 19.23
C TYR A 429 25.80 8.44 18.51
N LEU A 430 25.41 7.19 18.71
CA LEU A 430 24.18 6.59 18.14
C LEU A 430 22.98 6.64 19.09
N GLY A 431 23.16 7.13 20.32
CA GLY A 431 22.09 7.24 21.31
C GLY A 431 21.45 5.89 21.65
N LYS A 432 20.11 5.84 21.58
CA LYS A 432 19.27 4.69 21.95
C LYS A 432 18.75 3.92 20.74
N TYR A 433 19.52 3.88 19.66
CA TYR A 433 19.06 3.33 18.38
C TYR A 433 18.61 1.87 18.47
N ARG A 434 19.28 1.02 19.25
CA ARG A 434 18.89 -0.40 19.43
C ARG A 434 17.52 -0.54 20.07
N GLU A 435 17.30 0.17 21.18
CA GLU A 435 16.02 0.14 21.88
C GLU A 435 14.89 0.72 21.00
N ILE A 436 15.19 1.76 20.21
CA ILE A 436 14.21 2.35 19.29
C ILE A 436 13.91 1.43 18.11
N ILE A 437 14.92 0.75 17.53
CA ILE A 437 14.74 -0.26 16.48
C ILE A 437 13.86 -1.39 17.02
N ALA A 438 14.21 -1.97 18.17
CA ALA A 438 13.46 -3.05 18.78
C ALA A 438 12.00 -2.67 19.06
N ARG A 439 11.75 -1.45 19.55
CA ARG A 439 10.39 -0.92 19.75
C ARG A 439 9.61 -0.84 18.43
N ALA A 440 10.24 -0.34 17.37
CA ALA A 440 9.61 -0.17 16.06
C ALA A 440 9.31 -1.52 15.38
N THR A 441 10.25 -2.47 15.40
CA THR A 441 10.05 -3.80 14.81
C THR A 441 9.05 -4.62 15.62
N SER A 442 9.09 -4.57 16.95
CA SER A 442 8.08 -5.22 17.81
C SER A 442 6.68 -4.69 17.54
N TYR A 443 6.53 -3.36 17.40
CA TYR A 443 5.27 -2.75 16.98
C TYR A 443 4.83 -3.27 15.61
N ALA A 444 5.72 -3.29 14.62
CA ALA A 444 5.39 -3.72 13.27
C ALA A 444 4.94 -5.19 13.22
N MET A 445 5.69 -6.09 13.87
CA MET A 445 5.35 -7.51 13.97
C MET A 445 4.02 -7.73 14.70
N SER A 446 3.72 -6.94 15.75
CA SER A 446 2.44 -7.05 16.46
C SER A 446 1.23 -6.79 15.55
N LYS A 447 1.35 -5.88 14.57
CA LYS A 447 0.24 -5.53 13.67
C LYS A 447 -0.06 -6.62 12.64
N ILE A 448 0.96 -7.33 12.18
CA ILE A 448 0.80 -8.40 11.18
C ILE A 448 0.52 -9.76 11.82
N SER A 449 0.83 -9.95 13.11
CA SER A 449 0.63 -11.22 13.83
C SER A 449 -0.83 -11.70 13.91
N ALA A 450 -1.79 -10.77 13.89
CA ALA A 450 -3.21 -11.10 13.88
C ALA A 450 -3.67 -11.75 12.56
N GLY A 451 -2.91 -11.55 11.49
CA GLY A 451 -3.28 -11.90 10.12
C GLY A 451 -4.45 -11.08 9.59
N PHE A 452 -4.64 -11.14 8.27
CA PHE A 452 -5.88 -10.67 7.67
C PHE A 452 -6.89 -11.81 7.73
N LYS A 453 -7.85 -11.71 8.65
CA LYS A 453 -9.01 -12.61 8.71
C LYS A 453 -10.17 -11.89 8.04
N VAL A 454 -10.75 -12.53 7.04
CA VAL A 454 -11.81 -11.97 6.19
C VAL A 454 -13.17 -12.57 6.48
#